data_AF-A0A7Z0SGE5-F1
#
_entry.id   AF-A0A7Z0SGE5-F1
#
_cell.length_a   1.000
_cell.length_b   1.000
_cell.length_c   1.000
_cell.angle_alpha   90.00
_cell.angle_beta   90.00
_cell.angle_gamma   90.00
#
_symmetry.space_group_name_H-M   'P 1'
#
loop_
_entity.id
_entity.type
_entity.pdbx_description
1 polymer ?
#
loop_
_entity_poly.entity_id
_entity_poly.type
_entity_poly.pdbx_seq_one_letter_code
_entity_poly.pdbx_strand_id
1 'polypeptide(L)'
;MDNENKQVVGTEQNMEKYFFRASAADFKKIPGKPIGYWIGEKTRNIFSKSDTLDKVAKIKQGLATCNNDLFLRLWFEVASSQIGYGVTSHLDALESKKKWFPYNKGGGYRKWYGNNDYLVNWKNNGEDIHAYSNLPMDYSGAPVRAKRFYFLEGITYGLISSYGFSARRVFGGFVFDVGGSMIFPEKDPNRLLGFLCSTLTKALITTINPTLNYQVGDIQKLPIMNDAFKSIKFDWDIIIKIGKTDWDTYEISWGFTTLLLLHAAHRQPTLKGTYQKLRTHWQDLVQEMHYLEEENNRIFIEAYGLQDELTPDVPLKEITLTCNPHYRYGGNKTEAELEALLLADTIREFLSYAVGCMFGRYSLDKPGLVLANQGETLADYLAQVSNPIFTPDQDNVIPMLDGEWFADDITERFRQFLRVTFGEEHYEENLTFIEDAIGKDIRRFFLRDFYNDHVKRYKKRPIYWLFSSPKGTFSALIYLHRYRPDTVSIVLGYLRDFRNKLDSHLKHLEQVSISTDAGQAEKTRALKEIDNLKKQLLELDDYEHDTLYPLATQQITIDLDDGVKANYPKFGSALKRIVGLDAKDDD
;
A
#
# COMPACT_ATOMS: atom_id res chain seq x y z
N MET A 1 33.09 -44.02 -54.15
CA MET A 1 32.92 -43.65 -55.55
C MET A 1 31.90 -42.53 -55.60
N ASP A 2 32.22 -41.26 -55.68
CA ASP A 2 33.52 -40.59 -55.66
C ASP A 2 33.43 -39.34 -54.79
N ASN A 3 34.51 -39.18 -54.05
CA ASN A 3 34.87 -38.05 -53.24
C ASN A 3 35.65 -37.09 -54.14
N GLU A 4 35.47 -35.79 -53.93
CA GLU A 4 36.48 -34.71 -53.97
C GLU A 4 35.97 -33.44 -54.66
N ASN A 5 35.66 -32.40 -53.89
CA ASN A 5 36.56 -31.38 -53.33
C ASN A 5 36.95 -30.29 -54.35
N LYS A 6 36.45 -29.07 -54.11
CA LYS A 6 37.22 -27.82 -53.92
C LYS A 6 36.24 -26.64 -53.87
N GLN A 7 36.03 -26.08 -52.68
CA GLN A 7 36.75 -24.92 -52.14
C GLN A 7 36.30 -23.57 -52.76
N VAL A 8 35.51 -22.86 -51.95
CA VAL A 8 35.56 -21.41 -51.69
C VAL A 8 35.89 -20.51 -52.89
N VAL A 9 34.84 -19.92 -53.44
CA VAL A 9 34.85 -18.58 -54.05
C VAL A 9 33.58 -17.91 -53.52
N GLY A 10 33.69 -17.16 -52.42
CA GLY A 10 33.84 -15.71 -52.53
C GLY A 10 32.51 -15.05 -52.21
N THR A 11 32.31 -14.77 -50.93
CA THR A 11 31.41 -13.72 -50.42
C THR A 11 31.56 -12.43 -51.22
N GLU A 12 30.46 -11.67 -51.33
CA GLU A 12 30.35 -10.29 -51.89
C GLU A 12 29.84 -10.18 -53.34
N GLN A 13 28.52 -9.99 -53.51
CA GLN A 13 27.82 -9.32 -54.64
C GLN A 13 26.30 -9.45 -54.35
N ASN A 14 25.59 -8.62 -53.56
CA ASN A 14 25.38 -7.18 -53.66
C ASN A 14 24.83 -6.60 -52.31
N MET A 15 25.67 -6.59 -51.26
CA MET A 15 25.45 -5.73 -50.07
C MET A 15 25.77 -4.25 -50.35
N GLU A 16 26.23 -3.93 -51.56
CA GLU A 16 26.12 -2.60 -52.15
C GLU A 16 24.66 -2.41 -52.57
N LYS A 17 23.78 -1.78 -51.80
CA LYS A 17 23.92 -0.48 -51.14
C LYS A 17 23.10 -0.52 -49.84
N TYR A 18 23.58 -1.15 -48.74
CA TYR A 18 23.14 -0.83 -47.35
C TYR A 18 23.53 0.60 -46.95
N PHE A 19 23.46 1.49 -47.92
CA PHE A 19 24.19 2.72 -48.03
C PHE A 19 23.23 3.70 -48.68
N PHE A 20 22.28 4.16 -47.88
CA PHE A 20 21.57 5.40 -48.13
C PHE A 20 22.29 6.51 -47.39
N ARG A 21 22.89 7.40 -48.19
CA ARG A 21 23.36 8.72 -47.77
C ARG A 21 22.13 9.62 -47.66
N ALA A 22 21.61 9.79 -46.45
CA ALA A 22 20.57 10.77 -46.15
C ALA A 22 21.18 12.05 -45.59
N SER A 23 20.40 13.12 -45.74
CA SER A 23 20.62 14.50 -45.29
C SER A 23 19.40 15.05 -44.53
N ALA A 24 18.71 14.27 -43.71
CA ALA A 24 18.37 14.90 -42.46
C ALA A 24 19.76 15.16 -41.90
N ALA A 25 20.24 16.42 -42.09
CA ALA A 25 21.62 16.92 -42.29
C ALA A 25 22.24 17.49 -41.01
N ASP A 26 22.93 16.67 -40.23
CA ASP A 26 22.93 15.22 -40.40
C ASP A 26 22.28 14.51 -39.26
N PHE A 27 20.98 14.80 -39.11
CA PHE A 27 20.03 14.53 -38.03
C PHE A 27 20.44 15.19 -36.72
N LYS A 28 21.70 15.59 -36.71
CA LYS A 28 22.76 15.54 -35.72
C LYS A 28 23.73 16.54 -36.37
N LYS A 29 23.67 17.78 -35.93
CA LYS A 29 24.73 18.26 -35.06
C LYS A 29 24.31 18.23 -33.58
N ILE A 30 23.14 17.61 -33.29
CA ILE A 30 22.53 17.15 -32.01
C ILE A 30 23.55 17.19 -30.87
N PRO A 31 23.32 18.08 -29.89
CA PRO A 31 22.75 17.59 -28.64
C PRO A 31 21.23 17.78 -28.60
N GLY A 32 20.51 16.73 -28.19
CA GLY A 32 19.07 16.78 -27.86
C GLY A 32 18.02 16.79 -28.99
N LYS A 33 18.35 16.69 -30.29
CA LYS A 33 17.32 16.61 -31.37
C LYS A 33 16.94 15.13 -31.67
N PRO A 34 15.85 14.58 -31.14
CA PRO A 34 15.43 13.21 -31.44
C PRO A 34 14.97 13.07 -32.90
N ILE A 35 15.25 11.91 -33.50
CA ILE A 35 14.85 11.59 -34.88
C ILE A 35 13.59 10.72 -34.83
N GLY A 36 12.43 11.36 -34.82
CA GLY A 36 11.15 10.65 -34.88
C GLY A 36 10.67 10.46 -36.32
N TYR A 37 11.31 9.57 -37.07
CA TYR A 37 10.94 9.31 -38.47
C TYR A 37 9.53 8.68 -38.61
N TRP A 38 9.06 8.01 -37.55
CA TRP A 38 7.72 7.41 -37.46
C TRP A 38 6.63 8.41 -37.07
N ILE A 39 6.98 9.65 -36.75
CA ILE A 39 6.01 10.65 -36.26
C ILE A 39 5.27 11.27 -37.45
N GLY A 40 3.94 11.31 -37.36
CA GLY A 40 3.07 11.95 -38.34
C GLY A 40 3.34 13.44 -38.51
N GLU A 41 2.93 14.00 -39.65
CA GLU A 41 3.12 15.42 -39.95
C GLU A 41 2.40 16.32 -38.95
N LYS A 42 1.18 15.95 -38.53
CA LYS A 42 0.40 16.74 -37.58
C LYS A 42 1.07 16.76 -36.20
N THR A 43 1.54 15.60 -35.73
CA THR A 43 2.31 15.51 -34.48
C THR A 43 3.61 16.34 -34.54
N ARG A 44 4.36 16.31 -35.64
CA ARG A 44 5.54 17.19 -35.82
C ARG A 44 5.17 18.68 -35.77
N ASN A 45 4.05 19.05 -36.41
CA ASN A 45 3.56 20.42 -36.42
C ASN A 45 3.22 20.92 -35.01
N ILE A 46 2.67 20.06 -34.13
CA ILE A 46 2.41 20.38 -32.72
C ILE A 46 3.70 20.82 -32.02
N PHE A 47 4.79 20.06 -32.13
CA PHE A 47 6.08 20.44 -31.52
C PHE A 47 6.63 21.78 -32.03
N SER A 48 6.37 22.11 -33.29
CA SER A 48 6.88 23.35 -33.91
C SER A 48 6.04 24.60 -33.62
N LYS A 49 4.72 24.43 -33.44
CA LYS A 49 3.74 25.54 -33.32
C LYS A 49 3.28 25.79 -31.88
N SER A 50 3.55 24.86 -30.97
CA SER A 50 3.13 24.95 -29.58
C SER A 50 4.17 25.62 -28.70
N ASP A 51 3.70 26.18 -27.60
CA ASP A 51 4.56 26.52 -26.48
C ASP A 51 4.99 25.26 -25.73
N THR A 52 6.06 25.35 -24.94
CA THR A 52 6.47 24.29 -24.03
C THR A 52 5.77 24.44 -22.68
N LEU A 53 5.54 23.33 -21.99
CA LEU A 53 4.78 23.29 -20.74
C LEU A 53 5.37 24.17 -19.63
N ASP A 54 6.69 24.37 -19.61
CA ASP A 54 7.38 25.24 -18.66
C ASP A 54 7.00 26.74 -18.75
N LYS A 55 6.35 27.15 -19.84
CA LYS A 55 5.77 28.49 -20.00
C LYS A 55 4.45 28.70 -19.24
N VAL A 56 3.75 27.62 -18.87
CA VAL A 56 2.43 27.70 -18.20
C VAL A 56 2.39 27.02 -16.83
N ALA A 57 3.45 26.28 -16.48
CA ALA A 57 3.60 25.63 -15.19
C ALA A 57 5.07 25.60 -14.76
N LYS A 58 5.32 25.64 -13.44
CA LYS A 58 6.65 25.42 -12.89
C LYS A 58 6.82 23.94 -12.57
N ILE A 59 7.73 23.27 -13.25
CA ILE A 59 8.07 21.87 -12.99
C ILE A 59 9.33 21.82 -12.12
N LYS A 60 9.25 21.12 -10.98
CA LYS A 60 10.29 21.10 -9.95
C LYS A 60 10.53 19.70 -9.41
N GLN A 61 11.81 19.38 -9.28
CA GLN A 61 12.30 18.32 -8.42
C GLN A 61 12.37 18.86 -6.99
N GLY A 62 11.98 18.05 -6.00
CA GLY A 62 11.97 18.46 -4.60
C GLY A 62 13.15 17.92 -3.81
N LEU A 63 12.86 17.56 -2.55
CA LEU A 63 13.79 17.05 -1.56
C LEU A 63 14.44 15.74 -2.02
N ALA A 64 15.74 15.61 -1.79
CA ALA A 64 16.36 14.30 -1.59
C ALA A 64 16.69 14.19 -0.10
N THR A 65 16.16 13.17 0.59
CA THR A 65 16.41 13.02 2.02
C THR A 65 17.83 12.59 2.34
N CYS A 66 18.56 12.05 1.36
CA CYS A 66 19.90 11.45 1.47
C CYS A 66 19.99 10.23 2.40
N ASN A 67 19.05 10.04 3.32
CA ASN A 67 18.87 8.86 4.14
C ASN A 67 17.37 8.59 4.35
N ASN A 68 16.81 7.62 3.61
CA ASN A 68 15.38 7.30 3.71
C ASN A 68 15.02 6.64 5.04
N ASP A 69 15.90 5.84 5.63
CA ASP A 69 15.61 5.12 6.87
C ASP A 69 15.60 6.05 8.09
N LEU A 70 16.32 7.17 8.06
CA LEU A 70 16.22 8.20 9.10
C LEU A 70 15.01 9.12 8.92
N PHE A 71 14.75 9.57 7.68
CA PHE A 71 13.85 10.71 7.45
C PHE A 71 12.49 10.35 6.87
N LEU A 72 12.24 9.11 6.46
CA LEU A 72 10.95 8.69 5.91
C LEU A 72 10.28 7.60 6.72
N ARG A 73 8.96 7.69 6.81
CA ARG A 73 8.09 6.66 7.39
C ARG A 73 6.90 6.42 6.48
N LEU A 74 6.35 5.22 6.50
CA LEU A 74 4.97 5.03 6.07
C LEU A 74 4.06 5.64 7.15
N TRP A 75 2.94 6.21 6.73
CA TRP A 75 2.10 7.02 7.64
C TRP A 75 1.61 6.26 8.87
N PHE A 76 1.40 4.95 8.73
CA PHE A 76 0.93 4.08 9.80
C PHE A 76 2.04 3.66 10.77
N GLU A 77 3.31 3.99 10.53
CA GLU A 77 4.40 3.64 11.46
C GLU A 77 4.48 4.58 12.65
N VAL A 78 4.06 5.84 12.48
CA VAL A 78 4.21 6.91 13.46
C VAL A 78 2.92 7.17 14.23
N ALA A 79 3.01 7.94 15.32
CA ALA A 79 1.82 8.42 16.01
C ALA A 79 1.04 9.40 15.11
N SER A 80 -0.27 9.19 14.95
CA SER A 80 -1.14 10.06 14.14
C SER A 80 -1.09 11.52 14.59
N SER A 81 -1.01 11.75 15.91
CA SER A 81 -0.85 13.07 16.52
C SER A 81 0.46 13.78 16.17
N GLN A 82 1.46 13.11 15.62
CA GLN A 82 2.72 13.73 15.18
C GLN A 82 2.75 14.10 13.69
N ILE A 83 1.62 13.90 12.98
CA ILE A 83 1.51 14.16 11.55
C ILE A 83 0.85 15.52 11.30
N GLY A 84 1.50 16.35 10.49
CA GLY A 84 1.00 17.65 10.03
C GLY A 84 0.22 17.54 8.71
N TYR A 85 -0.99 16.98 8.75
CA TYR A 85 -1.89 16.95 7.58
C TYR A 85 -2.44 18.34 7.25
N GLY A 86 -2.72 18.60 5.96
CA GLY A 86 -3.48 19.79 5.52
C GLY A 86 -2.78 21.14 5.70
N VAL A 87 -1.49 21.13 6.03
CA VAL A 87 -0.65 22.32 6.17
C VAL A 87 -0.56 23.06 4.83
N THR A 88 -0.73 24.38 4.82
CA THR A 88 -0.76 25.16 3.56
C THR A 88 0.51 25.99 3.33
N SER A 89 1.35 26.15 4.35
CA SER A 89 2.54 26.99 4.28
C SER A 89 3.66 26.50 5.21
N HIS A 90 4.87 27.06 5.04
CA HIS A 90 5.99 26.82 5.97
C HIS A 90 5.70 27.34 7.38
N LEU A 91 4.95 28.43 7.50
CA LEU A 91 4.58 29.00 8.80
C LEU A 91 3.62 28.07 9.52
N ASP A 92 2.59 27.58 8.84
CA ASP A 92 1.66 26.57 9.35
C ASP A 92 2.41 25.32 9.83
N ALA A 93 3.41 24.87 9.05
CA ALA A 93 4.21 23.70 9.39
C ALA A 93 4.97 23.91 10.71
N LEU A 94 5.62 25.07 10.89
CA LEU A 94 6.33 25.44 12.11
C LEU A 94 5.40 25.57 13.31
N GLU A 95 4.27 26.26 13.14
CA GLU A 95 3.28 26.48 14.20
C GLU A 95 2.63 25.18 14.67
N SER A 96 2.47 24.21 13.76
CA SER A 96 1.91 22.88 14.08
C SER A 96 2.76 22.10 15.10
N LYS A 97 4.07 22.40 15.21
CA LYS A 97 5.06 21.66 16.01
C LYS A 97 5.12 20.16 15.71
N LYS A 98 4.57 19.73 14.58
CA LYS A 98 4.58 18.33 14.13
C LYS A 98 5.94 17.96 13.56
N LYS A 99 6.24 16.66 13.56
CA LYS A 99 7.49 16.13 13.02
C LYS A 99 7.32 15.63 11.60
N TRP A 100 6.24 14.89 11.36
CA TRP A 100 6.03 14.16 10.12
C TRP A 100 5.04 14.89 9.22
N PHE A 101 5.41 15.07 7.96
CA PHE A 101 4.56 15.74 6.96
C PHE A 101 4.40 14.86 5.72
N PRO A 102 3.23 14.87 5.06
CA PRO A 102 3.01 14.12 3.83
C PRO A 102 4.14 14.31 2.80
N TYR A 103 4.59 13.20 2.22
CA TYR A 103 5.75 13.18 1.33
C TYR A 103 5.43 12.47 0.02
N ASN A 104 5.57 13.19 -1.10
CA ASN A 104 5.30 12.60 -2.41
C ASN A 104 6.53 11.88 -2.96
N LYS A 105 6.51 10.53 -2.96
CA LYS A 105 7.62 9.68 -3.43
C LYS A 105 7.41 9.09 -4.82
N GLY A 106 6.45 9.62 -5.60
CA GLY A 106 6.17 9.17 -6.97
C GLY A 106 5.32 7.90 -7.07
N GLY A 107 5.54 6.92 -6.19
CA GLY A 107 4.70 5.73 -6.06
C GLY A 107 4.62 4.86 -7.33
N GLY A 108 3.61 3.99 -7.39
CA GLY A 108 3.35 3.14 -8.56
C GLY A 108 2.59 3.85 -9.69
N TYR A 109 2.38 3.14 -10.80
CA TYR A 109 1.54 3.62 -11.91
C TYR A 109 0.09 3.77 -11.43
N ARG A 110 -0.40 5.01 -11.36
CA ARG A 110 -1.79 5.35 -10.99
C ARG A 110 -2.10 6.75 -11.50
N LYS A 111 -3.27 6.94 -12.11
CA LYS A 111 -3.77 8.23 -12.59
C LYS A 111 -4.69 8.90 -11.57
N TRP A 112 -4.86 10.21 -11.75
CA TRP A 112 -5.81 11.11 -11.08
C TRP A 112 -5.54 11.41 -9.60
N TYR A 113 -5.38 10.40 -8.74
CA TYR A 113 -5.15 10.59 -7.30
C TYR A 113 -4.51 9.35 -6.64
N GLY A 114 -3.86 9.50 -5.49
CA GLY A 114 -3.36 8.38 -4.66
C GLY A 114 -1.83 8.25 -4.60
N ASN A 115 -1.35 7.09 -4.15
CA ASN A 115 0.06 6.83 -3.77
C ASN A 115 0.57 7.71 -2.62
N ASN A 116 -0.36 8.07 -1.75
CA ASN A 116 -0.16 8.89 -0.59
C ASN A 116 0.22 7.98 0.58
N ASP A 117 1.48 7.53 0.60
CA ASP A 117 1.95 6.49 1.52
C ASP A 117 2.98 7.01 2.55
N TYR A 118 3.80 7.98 2.15
CA TYR A 118 5.01 8.36 2.87
C TYR A 118 4.82 9.68 3.62
N LEU A 119 5.53 9.77 4.74
CA LEU A 119 5.79 10.99 5.48
C LEU A 119 7.29 11.27 5.50
N VAL A 120 7.66 12.53 5.62
CA VAL A 120 9.04 12.98 5.84
C VAL A 120 9.16 13.74 7.15
N ASN A 121 10.28 13.57 7.85
CA ASN A 121 10.63 14.42 8.97
C ASN A 121 10.98 15.82 8.44
N TRP A 122 10.03 16.75 8.56
CA TRP A 122 10.19 18.15 8.19
C TRP A 122 9.98 19.07 9.41
N LYS A 123 10.21 18.54 10.61
CA LYS A 123 10.21 19.30 11.86
C LYS A 123 11.13 20.52 11.74
N ASN A 124 10.69 21.66 12.25
CA ASN A 124 11.50 22.90 12.28
C ASN A 124 12.11 23.25 10.90
N ASN A 125 11.34 23.10 9.82
CA ASN A 125 11.79 23.28 8.43
C ASN A 125 12.89 22.30 7.97
N GLY A 126 12.86 21.06 8.47
CA GLY A 126 13.83 20.03 8.12
C GLY A 126 15.18 20.19 8.81
N GLU A 127 15.18 20.69 10.05
CA GLU A 127 16.38 20.91 10.87
C GLU A 127 17.31 19.68 10.87
N ASP A 128 16.76 18.49 11.10
CA ASP A 128 17.54 17.24 11.15
C ASP A 128 18.17 16.90 9.78
N ILE A 129 17.49 17.19 8.68
CA ILE A 129 18.00 16.94 7.31
C ILE A 129 19.12 17.93 6.96
N HIS A 130 18.95 19.19 7.36
CA HIS A 130 19.96 20.23 7.21
C HIS A 130 21.21 19.89 8.02
N ALA A 131 21.05 19.52 9.29
CA ALA A 131 22.14 19.09 10.17
C ALA A 131 22.87 17.86 9.60
N TYR A 132 22.13 16.83 9.18
CA TYR A 132 22.70 15.62 8.59
C TYR A 132 23.53 15.89 7.33
N SER A 133 23.09 16.86 6.52
CA SER A 133 23.79 17.24 5.28
C SER A 133 24.84 18.33 5.48
N ASN A 134 25.05 18.81 6.72
CA ASN A 134 25.91 19.95 7.05
C ASN A 134 25.57 21.23 6.24
N LEU A 135 24.28 21.56 6.17
CA LEU A 135 23.76 22.71 5.41
C LEU A 135 23.11 23.74 6.33
N PRO A 136 23.33 25.05 6.11
CA PRO A 136 22.64 26.08 6.88
C PRO A 136 21.14 26.08 6.55
N MET A 137 20.30 26.52 7.49
CA MET A 137 18.82 26.45 7.36
C MET A 137 18.26 27.26 6.18
N ASP A 138 18.97 28.31 5.75
CA ASP A 138 18.59 29.13 4.59
C ASP A 138 18.98 28.50 3.24
N TYR A 139 19.78 27.42 3.24
CA TYR A 139 20.21 26.74 2.02
C TYR A 139 19.04 26.22 1.18
N SER A 140 19.06 26.50 -0.13
CA SER A 140 17.95 26.24 -1.07
C SER A 140 18.44 25.57 -2.37
N GLY A 141 19.44 24.70 -2.24
CA GLY A 141 20.02 23.90 -3.34
C GLY A 141 19.85 22.39 -3.12
N ALA A 142 20.62 21.58 -3.84
CA ALA A 142 20.64 20.13 -3.60
C ALA A 142 21.23 19.81 -2.21
N PRO A 143 20.56 19.03 -1.35
CA PRO A 143 19.40 18.19 -1.63
C PRO A 143 18.04 18.79 -1.22
N VAL A 144 18.01 19.91 -0.49
CA VAL A 144 16.80 20.63 0.02
C VAL A 144 16.32 21.75 -0.93
N ARG A 145 16.19 21.43 -2.22
CA ARG A 145 15.83 22.41 -3.26
C ARG A 145 14.33 22.70 -3.27
N ALA A 146 13.93 23.76 -3.96
CA ALA A 146 12.53 24.07 -4.24
C ALA A 146 11.63 24.26 -3.00
N LYS A 147 12.19 24.55 -1.82
CA LYS A 147 11.45 24.73 -0.54
C LYS A 147 10.23 25.62 -0.69
N ARG A 148 10.32 26.72 -1.46
CA ARG A 148 9.19 27.65 -1.70
C ARG A 148 7.93 27.00 -2.32
N PHE A 149 8.04 25.80 -2.86
CA PHE A 149 6.93 25.06 -3.46
C PHE A 149 6.37 23.98 -2.52
N TYR A 150 6.98 23.73 -1.37
CA TYR A 150 6.44 22.77 -0.40
C TYR A 150 5.08 23.26 0.11
N PHE A 151 4.21 22.29 0.42
CA PHE A 151 2.84 22.47 0.89
C PHE A 151 1.86 23.07 -0.12
N LEU A 152 2.34 23.59 -1.25
CA LEU A 152 1.49 24.08 -2.33
C LEU A 152 0.79 22.93 -3.04
N GLU A 153 -0.40 23.23 -3.57
CA GLU A 153 -1.11 22.32 -4.44
C GLU A 153 -0.46 22.22 -5.83
N GLY A 154 -0.70 21.11 -6.51
CA GLY A 154 -0.23 20.91 -7.87
C GLY A 154 -0.52 19.51 -8.39
N ILE A 155 0.38 19.01 -9.23
CA ILE A 155 0.30 17.70 -9.86
C ILE A 155 1.64 17.00 -9.65
N THR A 156 1.61 15.72 -9.24
CA THR A 156 2.81 14.88 -9.16
C THR A 156 2.83 13.86 -10.30
N TYR A 157 4.02 13.36 -10.63
CA TYR A 157 4.19 12.20 -11.51
C TYR A 157 5.32 11.32 -10.97
N GLY A 158 5.28 10.04 -11.32
CA GLY A 158 6.35 9.11 -11.00
C GLY A 158 7.53 9.29 -11.96
N LEU A 159 8.74 9.40 -11.42
CA LEU A 159 9.98 9.50 -12.20
C LEU A 159 10.21 8.25 -13.07
N ILE A 160 9.87 7.06 -12.56
CA ILE A 160 10.11 5.79 -13.24
C ILE A 160 8.81 5.02 -13.36
N SER A 161 8.47 4.57 -14.57
CA SER A 161 7.32 3.69 -14.79
C SER A 161 7.48 2.84 -16.05
N SER A 162 7.29 1.53 -15.91
CA SER A 162 7.21 0.57 -17.03
C SER A 162 5.83 0.50 -17.69
N TYR A 163 4.81 1.12 -17.10
CA TYR A 163 3.42 1.11 -17.59
C TYR A 163 3.06 2.37 -18.41
N GLY A 164 4.01 3.29 -18.57
CA GLY A 164 3.81 4.58 -19.21
C GLY A 164 3.73 5.74 -18.22
N PHE A 165 3.62 6.96 -18.75
CA PHE A 165 3.50 8.17 -17.97
C PHE A 165 2.14 8.24 -17.26
N SER A 166 2.14 8.67 -16.00
CA SER A 166 0.93 8.89 -15.21
C SER A 166 1.14 10.06 -14.26
N ALA A 167 0.11 10.86 -14.06
CA ALA A 167 0.12 12.01 -13.17
C ALA A 167 -1.08 11.97 -12.20
N ARG A 168 -0.95 12.64 -11.06
CA ARG A 168 -1.98 12.67 -10.00
C ARG A 168 -2.09 14.05 -9.36
N ARG A 169 -3.29 14.40 -8.96
CA ARG A 169 -3.59 15.64 -8.24
C ARG A 169 -3.02 15.60 -6.82
N VAL A 170 -2.43 16.72 -6.38
CA VAL A 170 -1.98 16.96 -5.00
C VAL A 170 -2.64 18.24 -4.49
N PHE A 171 -3.53 18.14 -3.50
CA PHE A 171 -4.32 19.27 -2.98
C PHE A 171 -3.58 20.13 -1.92
N GLY A 172 -2.24 20.09 -1.90
CA GLY A 172 -1.42 20.77 -0.90
C GLY A 172 -1.13 19.92 0.34
N GLY A 173 -0.28 20.42 1.24
CA GLY A 173 0.14 19.70 2.46
C GLY A 173 1.32 18.75 2.30
N PHE A 174 2.02 18.76 1.16
CA PHE A 174 3.11 17.83 0.88
C PHE A 174 4.47 18.52 0.73
N VAL A 175 5.50 17.87 1.27
CA VAL A 175 6.85 17.95 0.72
C VAL A 175 6.96 16.90 -0.39
N PHE A 176 7.83 17.08 -1.38
CA PHE A 176 7.92 16.17 -2.53
C PHE A 176 9.36 15.74 -2.83
N ASP A 177 9.50 14.52 -3.32
CA ASP A 177 10.78 13.83 -3.60
C ASP A 177 11.31 14.14 -5.00
N VAL A 178 12.47 13.57 -5.33
CA VAL A 178 12.95 13.42 -6.69
C VAL A 178 12.03 12.51 -7.53
N GLY A 179 11.73 11.33 -7.00
CA GLY A 179 10.88 10.31 -7.60
C GLY A 179 9.42 10.73 -7.76
N GLY A 180 8.96 11.70 -6.95
CA GLY A 180 7.63 12.31 -6.98
C GLY A 180 7.66 13.79 -7.30
N SER A 181 8.44 14.17 -8.32
CA SER A 181 8.55 15.56 -8.78
C SER A 181 7.17 16.18 -9.07
N MET A 182 7.08 17.50 -8.96
CA MET A 182 5.82 18.22 -9.03
C MET A 182 5.77 19.26 -10.15
N ILE A 183 4.55 19.50 -10.63
CA ILE A 183 4.15 20.50 -11.61
C ILE A 183 3.20 21.45 -10.88
N PHE A 184 3.52 22.74 -10.91
CA PHE A 184 2.77 23.83 -10.29
C PHE A 184 2.17 24.71 -11.40
N PRO A 185 0.92 24.47 -11.80
CA PRO A 185 0.26 25.20 -12.88
C PRO A 185 -0.04 26.64 -12.47
N GLU A 186 0.03 27.59 -13.39
CA GLU A 186 -0.36 28.97 -13.09
C GLU A 186 -1.89 29.13 -12.95
N LYS A 187 -2.65 28.31 -13.68
CA LYS A 187 -4.13 28.26 -13.66
C LYS A 187 -4.61 26.85 -13.95
N ASP A 188 -5.80 26.52 -13.46
CA ASP A 188 -6.57 25.31 -13.80
C ASP A 188 -5.76 24.00 -13.72
N PRO A 189 -5.35 23.57 -12.50
CA PRO A 189 -4.55 22.36 -12.33
C PRO A 189 -5.26 21.08 -12.78
N ASN A 190 -6.59 21.03 -12.71
CA ASN A 190 -7.36 19.85 -13.08
C ASN A 190 -7.37 19.65 -14.60
N ARG A 191 -7.49 20.74 -15.38
CA ARG A 191 -7.32 20.66 -16.84
C ARG A 191 -5.93 20.22 -17.24
N LEU A 192 -4.89 20.75 -16.59
CA LEU A 192 -3.53 20.32 -16.91
C LEU A 192 -3.32 18.84 -16.56
N LEU A 193 -3.93 18.36 -15.48
CA LEU A 193 -3.93 16.94 -15.15
C LEU A 193 -4.63 16.10 -16.24
N GLY A 194 -5.77 16.57 -16.76
CA GLY A 194 -6.45 15.97 -17.91
C GLY A 194 -5.54 15.80 -19.13
N PHE A 195 -4.81 16.86 -19.47
CA PHE A 195 -3.81 16.82 -20.54
C PHE A 195 -2.74 15.78 -20.23
N LEU A 196 -2.14 15.83 -19.04
CA LEU A 196 -1.05 14.94 -18.64
C LEU A 196 -1.43 13.45 -18.61
N CYS A 197 -2.69 13.15 -18.30
CA CYS A 197 -3.23 11.79 -18.25
C CYS A 197 -3.80 11.29 -19.59
N SER A 198 -3.77 12.10 -20.65
CA SER A 198 -4.32 11.73 -21.97
C SER A 198 -3.36 10.86 -22.80
N THR A 199 -3.93 10.07 -23.71
CA THR A 199 -3.19 9.31 -24.74
C THR A 199 -2.35 10.23 -25.63
N LEU A 200 -2.81 11.47 -25.85
CA LEU A 200 -2.03 12.52 -26.51
C LEU A 200 -0.69 12.76 -25.78
N THR A 201 -0.72 13.03 -24.48
CA THR A 201 0.51 13.24 -23.71
C THR A 201 1.38 11.98 -23.71
N LYS A 202 0.79 10.78 -23.62
CA LYS A 202 1.52 9.50 -23.72
C LYS A 202 2.30 9.43 -25.05
N ALA A 203 1.69 9.79 -26.17
CA ALA A 203 2.35 9.83 -27.48
C ALA A 203 3.45 10.90 -27.57
N LEU A 204 3.17 12.11 -27.05
CA LEU A 204 4.11 13.24 -27.06
C LEU A 204 5.32 12.97 -26.15
N ILE A 205 5.13 12.46 -24.94
CA ILE A 205 6.23 12.20 -24.01
C ILE A 205 7.09 11.04 -24.51
N THR A 206 6.50 10.01 -25.12
CA THR A 206 7.26 8.89 -25.71
C THR A 206 8.16 9.36 -26.85
N THR A 207 7.73 10.40 -27.59
CA THR A 207 8.56 11.06 -28.60
C THR A 207 9.76 11.79 -28.00
N ILE A 208 9.56 12.49 -26.87
CA ILE A 208 10.61 13.26 -26.18
C ILE A 208 11.59 12.31 -25.48
N ASN A 209 11.05 11.32 -24.78
CA ASN A 209 11.77 10.36 -23.98
C ASN A 209 11.11 8.97 -24.13
N PRO A 210 11.67 8.09 -24.98
CA PRO A 210 11.16 6.73 -25.16
C PRO A 210 11.59 5.76 -24.04
N THR A 211 12.27 6.25 -23.00
CA THR A 211 12.71 5.45 -21.85
C THR A 211 11.66 5.45 -20.73
N LEU A 212 11.91 4.66 -19.68
CA LEU A 212 11.01 4.56 -18.53
C LEU A 212 11.17 5.71 -17.52
N ASN A 213 12.14 6.61 -17.71
CA ASN A 213 12.60 7.58 -16.71
C ASN A 213 12.22 9.02 -17.09
N TYR A 214 11.05 9.50 -16.65
CA TYR A 214 10.48 10.82 -16.95
C TYR A 214 11.11 11.92 -16.10
N GLN A 215 12.14 12.59 -16.60
CA GLN A 215 12.83 13.66 -15.89
C GLN A 215 12.04 14.98 -15.96
N VAL A 216 12.32 15.89 -15.02
CA VAL A 216 11.76 17.25 -15.02
C VAL A 216 11.94 17.94 -16.37
N GLY A 217 13.13 17.80 -16.98
CA GLY A 217 13.45 18.39 -18.28
C GLY A 217 12.67 17.79 -19.45
N ASP A 218 12.14 16.58 -19.33
CA ASP A 218 11.30 15.96 -20.36
C ASP A 218 9.89 16.52 -20.28
N ILE A 219 9.34 16.62 -19.07
CA ILE A 219 8.01 17.18 -18.82
C ILE A 219 7.96 18.66 -19.21
N GLN A 220 9.03 19.41 -18.96
CA GLN A 220 9.15 20.82 -19.40
C GLN A 220 8.99 20.99 -20.92
N LYS A 221 9.43 20.02 -21.72
CA LYS A 221 9.41 20.08 -23.19
C LYS A 221 8.08 19.64 -23.81
N LEU A 222 7.11 19.19 -23.02
CA LEU A 222 5.81 18.80 -23.55
C LEU A 222 5.17 19.99 -24.28
N PRO A 223 4.73 19.82 -25.54
CA PRO A 223 4.11 20.89 -26.29
C PRO A 223 2.67 21.11 -25.82
N ILE A 224 2.30 22.36 -25.62
CA ILE A 224 0.95 22.78 -25.24
C ILE A 224 0.43 23.84 -26.22
N MET A 225 -0.63 23.51 -26.95
CA MET A 225 -1.32 24.45 -27.84
C MET A 225 -2.23 25.34 -26.99
N ASN A 226 -1.72 26.49 -26.53
CA ASN A 226 -2.37 27.33 -25.53
C ASN A 226 -3.84 27.65 -25.83
N ASP A 227 -4.19 28.00 -27.06
CA ASP A 227 -5.57 28.35 -27.43
C ASP A 227 -6.49 27.13 -27.42
N ALA A 228 -6.03 26.00 -27.98
CA ALA A 228 -6.76 24.74 -27.95
C ALA A 228 -6.93 24.20 -26.52
N PHE A 229 -5.88 24.27 -25.70
CA PHE A 229 -5.93 23.88 -24.29
C PHE A 229 -6.91 24.74 -23.49
N LYS A 230 -6.96 26.06 -23.74
CA LYS A 230 -7.85 26.99 -23.04
C LYS A 230 -9.32 26.85 -23.47
N SER A 231 -9.59 26.39 -24.69
CA SER A 231 -10.96 26.24 -25.20
C SER A 231 -11.67 25.00 -24.69
N ILE A 232 -10.93 23.96 -24.29
CA ILE A 232 -11.50 22.71 -23.79
C ILE A 232 -12.39 22.94 -22.56
N LYS A 233 -13.57 22.32 -22.57
CA LYS A 233 -14.53 22.27 -21.47
C LYS A 233 -14.80 20.82 -21.11
N PHE A 234 -14.37 20.43 -19.92
CA PHE A 234 -14.61 19.11 -19.34
C PHE A 234 -14.54 19.23 -17.82
N ASP A 235 -15.31 18.42 -17.11
CA ASP A 235 -15.32 18.42 -15.64
C ASP A 235 -14.37 17.34 -15.10
N TRP A 236 -13.08 17.70 -14.95
CA TRP A 236 -12.07 16.79 -14.40
C TRP A 236 -12.23 16.52 -12.91
N ASP A 237 -13.04 17.31 -12.18
CA ASP A 237 -13.26 17.08 -10.75
C ASP A 237 -13.97 15.74 -10.52
N ILE A 238 -14.85 15.32 -11.43
CA ILE A 238 -15.53 14.02 -11.36
C ILE A 238 -14.51 12.87 -11.40
N ILE A 239 -13.62 12.87 -12.39
CA ILE A 239 -12.58 11.83 -12.55
C ILE A 239 -11.66 11.78 -11.32
N ILE A 240 -11.19 12.95 -10.86
CA ILE A 240 -10.31 13.05 -9.70
C ILE A 240 -11.01 12.55 -8.44
N LYS A 241 -12.31 12.87 -8.28
CA LYS A 241 -13.13 12.41 -7.15
C LYS A 241 -13.27 10.90 -7.15
N ILE A 242 -13.57 10.25 -8.29
CA ILE A 242 -13.66 8.79 -8.37
C ILE A 242 -12.31 8.16 -7.95
N GLY A 243 -11.20 8.66 -8.51
CA GLY A 243 -9.86 8.17 -8.17
C GLY A 243 -9.48 8.37 -6.69
N LYS A 244 -9.98 9.43 -6.05
CA LYS A 244 -9.80 9.70 -4.62
C LYS A 244 -10.67 8.79 -3.74
N THR A 245 -11.95 8.64 -4.06
CA THR A 245 -12.87 7.77 -3.32
C THR A 245 -12.42 6.31 -3.37
N ASP A 246 -11.94 5.83 -4.51
CA ASP A 246 -11.33 4.50 -4.62
C ASP A 246 -10.08 4.38 -3.73
N TRP A 247 -9.17 5.34 -3.73
CA TRP A 247 -7.96 5.29 -2.88
C TRP A 247 -8.30 5.24 -1.38
N ASP A 248 -9.24 6.09 -0.94
CA ASP A 248 -9.62 6.22 0.47
C ASP A 248 -10.53 5.09 0.96
N THR A 249 -10.94 4.17 0.08
CA THR A 249 -11.68 2.95 0.45
C THR A 249 -10.79 1.88 1.09
N TYR A 250 -9.47 1.97 0.94
CA TYR A 250 -8.54 0.93 1.40
C TYR A 250 -7.76 1.37 2.64
N GLU A 251 -7.59 0.44 3.59
CA GLU A 251 -6.96 0.64 4.91
C GLU A 251 -5.55 1.25 4.88
N ILE A 252 -4.86 1.14 3.74
CA ILE A 252 -3.52 1.73 3.52
C ILE A 252 -3.56 3.22 3.18
N SER A 253 -4.73 3.81 2.95
CA SER A 253 -4.89 5.27 2.86
C SER A 253 -5.10 5.86 4.24
N TRP A 254 -4.42 6.96 4.56
CA TRP A 254 -4.74 7.74 5.76
C TRP A 254 -6.12 8.43 5.70
N GLY A 255 -6.76 8.44 4.52
CA GLY A 255 -8.14 8.87 4.35
C GLY A 255 -9.18 7.78 4.60
N PHE A 256 -8.76 6.54 4.92
CA PHE A 256 -9.67 5.43 5.18
C PHE A 256 -10.52 5.66 6.43
N THR A 257 -11.82 5.47 6.27
CA THR A 257 -12.80 5.69 7.34
C THR A 257 -13.46 4.40 7.81
N THR A 258 -13.97 3.60 6.88
CA THR A 258 -14.61 2.32 7.17
C THR A 258 -14.60 1.44 5.91
N LEU A 259 -14.84 0.15 6.09
CA LEU A 259 -14.85 -0.82 5.00
C LEU A 259 -16.16 -0.75 4.20
N LEU A 260 -16.09 -0.68 2.86
CA LEU A 260 -17.28 -0.61 2.00
C LEU A 260 -18.27 -1.78 2.16
N LEU A 261 -17.79 -2.97 2.54
CA LEU A 261 -18.68 -4.10 2.86
C LEU A 261 -19.63 -3.82 4.03
N LEU A 262 -19.28 -2.88 4.91
CA LEU A 262 -20.09 -2.50 6.07
C LEU A 262 -20.88 -1.21 5.85
N HIS A 263 -20.70 -0.54 4.71
CA HIS A 263 -21.46 0.66 4.39
C HIS A 263 -22.95 0.33 4.18
N ALA A 264 -23.82 1.13 4.81
CA ALA A 264 -25.27 0.98 4.73
C ALA A 264 -25.81 0.97 3.28
N ALA A 265 -25.15 1.68 2.36
CA ALA A 265 -25.54 1.72 0.95
C ALA A 265 -25.48 0.35 0.25
N HIS A 266 -24.55 -0.52 0.65
CA HIS A 266 -24.35 -1.84 0.04
C HIS A 266 -24.89 -3.00 0.89
N ARG A 267 -25.27 -2.72 2.14
CA ARG A 267 -25.75 -3.72 3.10
C ARG A 267 -26.93 -4.51 2.55
N GLN A 268 -26.86 -5.84 2.60
CA GLN A 268 -27.91 -6.81 2.31
C GLN A 268 -28.01 -7.81 3.48
N PRO A 269 -29.05 -8.65 3.60
CA PRO A 269 -29.17 -9.60 4.71
C PRO A 269 -27.92 -10.48 4.91
N THR A 270 -27.32 -10.95 3.81
CA THR A 270 -26.11 -11.79 3.82
C THR A 270 -24.87 -11.02 3.35
N LEU A 271 -23.69 -11.51 3.75
CA LEU A 271 -22.39 -11.02 3.29
C LEU A 271 -22.19 -11.27 1.80
N LYS A 272 -22.64 -12.43 1.30
CA LYS A 272 -22.64 -12.73 -0.13
C LYS A 272 -23.47 -11.71 -0.93
N GLY A 273 -24.70 -11.43 -0.50
CA GLY A 273 -25.55 -10.43 -1.15
C GLY A 273 -24.94 -9.02 -1.09
N THR A 274 -24.32 -8.69 0.05
CA THR A 274 -23.62 -7.40 0.25
C THR A 274 -22.44 -7.26 -0.72
N TYR A 275 -21.62 -8.32 -0.85
CA TYR A 275 -20.52 -8.38 -1.81
C TYR A 275 -21.01 -8.25 -3.26
N GLN A 276 -22.08 -8.96 -3.65
CA GLN A 276 -22.63 -8.88 -5.01
C GLN A 276 -23.12 -7.47 -5.35
N LYS A 277 -23.79 -6.80 -4.41
CA LYS A 277 -24.23 -5.41 -4.58
C LYS A 277 -23.04 -4.45 -4.68
N LEU A 278 -22.02 -4.64 -3.84
CA LEU A 278 -20.78 -3.87 -3.89
C LEU A 278 -20.02 -4.11 -5.21
N ARG A 279 -19.95 -5.34 -5.69
CA ARG A 279 -19.31 -5.69 -6.96
C ARG A 279 -19.99 -5.00 -8.14
N THR A 280 -21.33 -4.98 -8.17
CA THR A 280 -22.11 -4.25 -9.18
C THR A 280 -21.77 -2.76 -9.17
N HIS A 281 -21.74 -2.15 -7.98
CA HIS A 281 -21.33 -0.75 -7.84
C HIS A 281 -19.89 -0.49 -8.34
N TRP A 282 -18.96 -1.40 -8.07
CA TRP A 282 -17.59 -1.30 -8.61
C TRP A 282 -17.55 -1.44 -10.13
N GLN A 283 -18.38 -2.29 -10.75
CA GLN A 283 -18.48 -2.37 -12.21
C GLN A 283 -18.95 -1.03 -12.80
N ASP A 284 -19.98 -0.43 -12.21
CA ASP A 284 -20.50 0.88 -12.62
C ASP A 284 -19.42 1.97 -12.50
N LEU A 285 -18.69 2.02 -11.38
CA LEU A 285 -17.60 2.98 -11.18
C LEU A 285 -16.46 2.80 -12.19
N VAL A 286 -16.09 1.55 -12.50
CA VAL A 286 -15.05 1.26 -13.51
C VAL A 286 -15.51 1.67 -14.89
N GLN A 287 -16.77 1.42 -15.24
CA GLN A 287 -17.35 1.84 -16.51
C GLN A 287 -17.45 3.37 -16.62
N GLU A 288 -17.84 4.05 -15.54
CA GLU A 288 -17.88 5.52 -15.49
C GLU A 288 -16.47 6.11 -15.67
N MET A 289 -15.48 5.60 -14.94
CA MET A 289 -14.08 6.02 -15.10
C MET A 289 -13.58 5.75 -16.52
N HIS A 290 -13.88 4.58 -17.08
CA HIS A 290 -13.50 4.20 -18.44
C HIS A 290 -14.06 5.18 -19.48
N TYR A 291 -15.36 5.47 -19.43
CA TYR A 291 -16.01 6.46 -20.29
C TYR A 291 -15.37 7.86 -20.15
N LEU A 292 -15.15 8.31 -18.92
CA LEU A 292 -14.58 9.63 -18.66
C LEU A 292 -13.13 9.76 -19.17
N GLU A 293 -12.34 8.68 -19.10
CA GLU A 293 -10.98 8.68 -19.64
C GLU A 293 -10.96 8.65 -21.18
N GLU A 294 -11.86 7.90 -21.82
CA GLU A 294 -12.02 7.91 -23.28
C GLU A 294 -12.48 9.29 -23.78
N GLU A 295 -13.41 9.91 -23.06
CA GLU A 295 -13.88 11.26 -23.38
C GLU A 295 -12.77 12.31 -23.18
N ASN A 296 -11.98 12.21 -22.10
CA ASN A 296 -10.79 13.04 -21.93
C ASN A 296 -9.83 12.87 -23.12
N ASN A 297 -9.57 11.64 -23.57
CA ASN A 297 -8.73 11.40 -24.73
C ASN A 297 -9.33 12.00 -26.01
N ARG A 298 -10.62 11.76 -26.29
CA ARG A 298 -11.32 12.26 -27.47
C ARG A 298 -11.19 13.78 -27.58
N ILE A 299 -11.48 14.49 -26.48
CA ILE A 299 -11.43 15.96 -26.42
C ILE A 299 -10.01 16.49 -26.72
N PHE A 300 -8.96 15.89 -26.14
CA PHE A 300 -7.59 16.32 -26.41
C PHE A 300 -7.13 15.95 -27.82
N ILE A 301 -7.50 14.78 -28.34
CA ILE A 301 -7.19 14.36 -29.71
C ILE A 301 -7.83 15.33 -30.71
N GLU A 302 -9.10 15.70 -30.51
CA GLU A 302 -9.81 16.64 -31.36
C GLU A 302 -9.22 18.04 -31.31
N ALA A 303 -8.94 18.54 -30.11
CA ALA A 303 -8.35 19.87 -29.92
C ALA A 303 -6.97 20.03 -30.58
N TYR A 304 -6.22 18.93 -30.74
CA TYR A 304 -4.90 18.90 -31.36
C TYR A 304 -4.93 18.39 -32.81
N GLY A 305 -6.11 18.02 -33.34
CA GLY A 305 -6.30 17.60 -34.73
C GLY A 305 -5.73 16.22 -35.10
N LEU A 306 -5.57 15.32 -34.12
CA LEU A 306 -4.90 14.02 -34.28
C LEU A 306 -5.84 12.82 -34.43
N GLN A 307 -7.10 13.02 -34.85
CA GLN A 307 -8.10 11.96 -35.00
C GLN A 307 -7.67 10.84 -35.96
N ASP A 308 -6.81 11.16 -36.94
CA ASP A 308 -6.28 10.18 -37.90
C ASP A 308 -5.04 9.43 -37.38
N GLU A 309 -4.44 9.89 -36.26
CA GLU A 309 -3.18 9.34 -35.70
C GLU A 309 -3.39 8.63 -34.36
N LEU A 310 -4.43 8.98 -33.58
CA LEU A 310 -4.71 8.47 -32.24
C LEU A 310 -6.18 8.09 -32.09
N THR A 311 -6.44 7.03 -31.32
CA THR A 311 -7.80 6.65 -30.89
C THR A 311 -8.02 7.02 -29.42
N PRO A 312 -9.29 7.31 -29.02
CA PRO A 312 -9.60 7.64 -27.64
C PRO A 312 -9.58 6.43 -26.70
N ASP A 313 -9.60 5.20 -27.24
CA ASP A 313 -9.81 3.95 -26.52
C ASP A 313 -8.84 3.75 -25.34
N VAL A 314 -9.38 3.28 -24.22
CA VAL A 314 -8.58 2.96 -23.02
C VAL A 314 -8.74 1.48 -22.67
N PRO A 315 -7.66 0.68 -22.65
CA PRO A 315 -7.74 -0.70 -22.18
C PRO A 315 -8.16 -0.76 -20.70
N LEU A 316 -9.04 -1.70 -20.33
CA LEU A 316 -9.50 -1.86 -18.93
C LEU A 316 -8.35 -2.02 -17.93
N LYS A 317 -7.23 -2.64 -18.32
CA LYS A 317 -6.03 -2.76 -17.47
C LYS A 317 -5.33 -1.42 -17.17
N GLU A 318 -5.62 -0.36 -17.92
CA GLU A 318 -5.09 1.00 -17.71
C GLU A 318 -6.05 1.87 -16.86
N ILE A 319 -7.24 1.37 -16.52
CA ILE A 319 -8.18 2.03 -15.58
C ILE A 319 -7.71 1.79 -14.16
N THR A 320 -7.00 2.76 -13.57
CA THR A 320 -6.23 2.60 -12.33
C THR A 320 -7.06 2.74 -11.05
N LEU A 321 -8.21 2.05 -10.98
CA LEU A 321 -9.01 1.89 -9.76
C LEU A 321 -8.66 0.57 -9.09
N THR A 322 -8.46 0.57 -7.77
CA THR A 322 -8.12 -0.66 -7.04
C THR A 322 -9.26 -1.67 -7.07
N CYS A 323 -10.51 -1.22 -7.17
CA CYS A 323 -11.67 -2.10 -7.37
C CYS A 323 -11.75 -2.76 -8.76
N ASN A 324 -10.95 -2.31 -9.73
CA ASN A 324 -10.87 -2.91 -11.06
C ASN A 324 -9.91 -4.11 -11.06
N PRO A 325 -10.41 -5.36 -11.22
CA PRO A 325 -9.55 -6.53 -11.15
C PRO A 325 -8.56 -6.62 -12.31
N HIS A 326 -8.89 -6.08 -13.50
CA HIS A 326 -7.97 -6.06 -14.65
C HIS A 326 -6.71 -5.24 -14.38
N TYR A 327 -6.84 -4.15 -13.61
CA TYR A 327 -5.72 -3.32 -13.18
C TYR A 327 -5.03 -3.90 -11.94
N ARG A 328 -5.80 -4.30 -10.92
CA ARG A 328 -5.26 -4.77 -9.63
C ARG A 328 -4.41 -6.03 -9.76
N TYR A 329 -4.81 -6.99 -10.60
CA TYR A 329 -4.13 -8.27 -10.73
C TYR A 329 -3.33 -8.46 -12.02
N GLY A 330 -3.69 -7.73 -13.07
CA GLY A 330 -3.03 -7.75 -14.39
C GLY A 330 -2.82 -9.15 -15.00
N GLY A 331 -2.00 -9.19 -16.05
CA GLY A 331 -1.63 -10.42 -16.76
C GLY A 331 -2.75 -11.03 -17.59
N ASN A 332 -2.50 -12.22 -18.14
CA ASN A 332 -3.44 -12.95 -19.01
C ASN A 332 -4.36 -13.88 -18.20
N LYS A 333 -5.03 -13.33 -17.17
CA LYS A 333 -5.99 -14.08 -16.34
C LYS A 333 -7.38 -14.03 -16.99
N THR A 334 -8.15 -15.10 -16.82
CA THR A 334 -9.55 -15.18 -17.22
C THR A 334 -10.43 -14.34 -16.29
N GLU A 335 -11.64 -13.98 -16.74
CA GLU A 335 -12.60 -13.22 -15.92
C GLU A 335 -12.93 -13.95 -14.60
N ALA A 336 -13.10 -15.27 -14.65
CA ALA A 336 -13.39 -16.07 -13.46
C ALA A 336 -12.24 -16.03 -12.44
N GLU A 337 -10.98 -16.08 -12.89
CA GLU A 337 -9.82 -15.95 -11.99
C GLU A 337 -9.73 -14.55 -11.38
N LEU A 338 -10.03 -13.51 -12.16
CA LEU A 338 -10.06 -12.12 -11.70
C LEU A 338 -11.13 -11.89 -10.62
N GLU A 339 -12.34 -12.41 -10.83
CA GLU A 339 -13.42 -12.32 -9.85
C GLU A 339 -13.10 -13.10 -8.57
N ALA A 340 -12.54 -14.31 -8.69
CA ALA A 340 -12.13 -15.11 -7.53
C ALA A 340 -11.04 -14.41 -6.70
N LEU A 341 -10.06 -13.78 -7.36
CA LEU A 341 -9.01 -13.02 -6.68
C LEU A 341 -9.58 -11.78 -5.98
N LEU A 342 -10.47 -11.04 -6.64
CA LEU A 342 -11.12 -9.86 -6.07
C LEU A 342 -11.94 -10.22 -4.84
N LEU A 343 -12.75 -11.28 -4.91
CA LEU A 343 -13.52 -11.78 -3.78
C LEU A 343 -12.59 -12.18 -2.61
N ALA A 344 -11.57 -12.99 -2.88
CA ALA A 344 -10.65 -13.46 -1.85
C ALA A 344 -9.94 -12.29 -1.15
N ASP A 345 -9.45 -11.29 -1.90
CA ASP A 345 -8.83 -10.10 -1.33
C ASP A 345 -9.79 -9.21 -0.56
N THR A 346 -11.03 -9.08 -1.03
CA THR A 346 -12.09 -8.32 -0.33
C THR A 346 -12.39 -8.95 1.03
N ILE A 347 -12.42 -10.29 1.09
CA ILE A 347 -12.57 -11.01 2.36
C ILE A 347 -11.33 -10.85 3.24
N ARG A 348 -10.10 -10.89 2.70
CA ARG A 348 -8.88 -10.59 3.50
C ARG A 348 -8.90 -9.17 4.06
N GLU A 349 -9.38 -8.19 3.30
CA GLU A 349 -9.57 -6.81 3.74
C GLU A 349 -10.62 -6.72 4.87
N PHE A 350 -11.70 -7.50 4.79
CA PHE A 350 -12.69 -7.62 5.87
C PHE A 350 -12.09 -8.20 7.16
N LEU A 351 -11.27 -9.25 7.04
CA LEU A 351 -10.58 -9.86 8.17
C LEU A 351 -9.54 -8.91 8.79
N SER A 352 -8.79 -8.17 7.95
CA SER A 352 -7.85 -7.13 8.40
C SER A 352 -8.56 -6.02 9.19
N TYR A 353 -9.66 -5.50 8.63
CA TYR A 353 -10.47 -4.47 9.30
C TYR A 353 -11.06 -4.99 10.62
N ALA A 354 -11.55 -6.23 10.65
CA ALA A 354 -12.04 -6.87 11.87
C ALA A 354 -10.96 -6.88 12.96
N VAL A 355 -9.74 -7.32 12.64
CA VAL A 355 -8.59 -7.27 13.58
C VAL A 355 -8.27 -5.84 14.01
N GLY A 356 -8.40 -4.87 13.10
CA GLY A 356 -8.33 -3.45 13.44
C GLY A 356 -9.37 -3.01 14.48
N CYS A 357 -10.61 -3.48 14.37
CA CYS A 357 -11.63 -3.28 15.40
C CYS A 357 -11.32 -4.03 16.70
N MET A 358 -10.75 -5.26 16.63
CA MET A 358 -10.35 -6.01 17.81
C MET A 358 -9.29 -5.27 18.62
N PHE A 359 -8.36 -4.58 17.96
CA PHE A 359 -7.36 -3.76 18.66
C PHE A 359 -7.81 -2.33 18.95
N GLY A 360 -8.98 -1.90 18.47
CA GLY A 360 -9.50 -0.53 18.64
C GLY A 360 -8.84 0.50 17.71
N ARG A 361 -8.10 0.05 16.69
CA ARG A 361 -7.58 0.93 15.63
C ARG A 361 -8.73 1.60 14.87
N TYR A 362 -9.80 0.85 14.65
CA TYR A 362 -11.06 1.31 14.06
C TYR A 362 -12.24 0.98 14.97
N SER A 363 -13.38 1.60 14.69
CA SER A 363 -14.65 1.33 15.35
C SER A 363 -15.75 1.15 14.30
N LEU A 364 -16.74 0.32 14.62
CA LEU A 364 -17.99 0.24 13.85
C LEU A 364 -18.89 1.47 14.12
N ASP A 365 -18.66 2.17 15.22
CA ASP A 365 -19.50 3.27 15.72
C ASP A 365 -18.93 4.65 15.38
N LYS A 366 -17.68 4.71 14.93
CA LYS A 366 -16.97 5.96 14.60
C LYS A 366 -16.12 5.79 13.34
N PRO A 367 -16.31 6.63 12.31
CA PRO A 367 -15.49 6.58 11.10
C PRO A 367 -14.05 7.06 11.38
N GLY A 368 -13.08 6.42 10.71
CA GLY A 368 -11.67 6.78 10.78
C GLY A 368 -10.91 6.09 11.91
N LEU A 369 -9.64 6.45 12.05
CA LEU A 369 -8.77 5.93 13.11
C LEU A 369 -9.29 6.36 14.49
N VAL A 370 -9.25 5.44 15.44
CA VAL A 370 -9.57 5.70 16.85
C VAL A 370 -8.31 5.62 17.69
N LEU A 371 -7.66 4.46 17.74
CA LEU A 371 -6.35 4.28 18.38
C LEU A 371 -5.22 4.23 17.34
N ALA A 372 -4.37 5.24 17.35
CA ALA A 372 -3.24 5.40 16.43
C ALA A 372 -2.11 6.27 17.01
N ASN A 373 -2.00 6.38 18.34
CA ASN A 373 -0.90 7.07 19.03
C ASN A 373 -0.20 6.13 20.01
N GLN A 374 1.05 6.47 20.36
CA GLN A 374 1.90 5.68 21.23
C GLN A 374 1.27 5.43 22.61
N GLY A 375 1.21 4.16 23.01
CA GLY A 375 0.82 3.71 24.35
C GLY A 375 -0.68 3.80 24.65
N GLU A 376 -1.54 4.02 23.65
CA GLU A 376 -2.98 4.15 23.87
C GLU A 376 -3.61 2.86 24.44
N THR A 377 -4.68 3.04 25.19
CA THR A 377 -5.36 2.00 25.97
C THR A 377 -6.83 1.91 25.61
N LEU A 378 -7.53 0.92 26.18
CA LEU A 378 -8.99 0.83 26.06
C LEU A 378 -9.69 2.08 26.61
N ALA A 379 -9.13 2.73 27.65
CA ALA A 379 -9.69 3.96 28.19
C ALA A 379 -9.67 5.10 27.17
N ASP A 380 -8.59 5.24 26.39
CA ASP A 380 -8.47 6.23 25.32
C ASP A 380 -9.47 5.95 24.18
N TYR A 381 -9.76 4.68 23.91
CA TYR A 381 -10.79 4.29 22.96
C TYR A 381 -12.18 4.67 23.47
N LEU A 382 -12.52 4.33 24.72
CA LEU A 382 -13.83 4.61 25.33
C LEU A 382 -14.08 6.11 25.53
N ALA A 383 -13.02 6.91 25.69
CA ALA A 383 -13.11 8.37 25.69
C ALA A 383 -13.58 8.93 24.33
N GLN A 384 -13.33 8.21 23.24
CA GLN A 384 -13.76 8.58 21.89
C GLN A 384 -15.03 7.86 21.43
N VAL A 385 -15.28 6.65 21.94
CA VAL A 385 -16.42 5.78 21.59
C VAL A 385 -16.98 5.18 22.89
N SER A 386 -17.90 5.90 23.54
CA SER A 386 -18.31 5.57 24.91
C SER A 386 -19.14 4.29 25.05
N ASN A 387 -19.89 3.88 24.01
CA ASN A 387 -20.72 2.68 24.02
C ASN A 387 -20.51 1.88 22.73
N PRO A 388 -19.37 1.19 22.58
CA PRO A 388 -19.07 0.48 21.34
C PRO A 388 -19.95 -0.77 21.20
N ILE A 389 -20.45 -1.03 19.99
CA ILE A 389 -21.16 -2.29 19.69
C ILE A 389 -20.19 -3.48 19.64
N PHE A 390 -18.91 -3.21 19.39
CA PHE A 390 -17.82 -4.19 19.43
C PHE A 390 -16.66 -3.61 20.22
N THR A 391 -16.51 -4.07 21.46
CA THR A 391 -15.45 -3.59 22.36
C THR A 391 -14.09 -4.15 21.93
N PRO A 392 -13.05 -3.30 21.82
CA PRO A 392 -11.68 -3.76 21.60
C PRO A 392 -11.16 -4.62 22.74
N ASP A 393 -10.10 -5.38 22.46
CA ASP A 393 -9.35 -6.11 23.45
C ASP A 393 -8.81 -5.17 24.53
N GLN A 394 -8.90 -5.59 25.78
CA GLN A 394 -8.56 -4.76 26.93
C GLN A 394 -7.04 -4.56 27.04
N ASP A 395 -6.28 -5.63 26.90
CA ASP A 395 -4.88 -5.67 27.32
C ASP A 395 -3.88 -5.59 26.15
N ASN A 396 -4.39 -5.43 24.93
CA ASN A 396 -3.64 -5.37 23.67
C ASN A 396 -2.97 -6.71 23.30
N VAL A 397 -3.51 -7.83 23.74
CA VAL A 397 -2.97 -9.17 23.47
C VAL A 397 -4.11 -10.08 23.00
N ILE A 398 -4.04 -10.54 21.75
CA ILE A 398 -5.02 -11.46 21.19
C ILE A 398 -4.34 -12.81 20.89
N PRO A 399 -4.69 -13.89 21.60
CA PRO A 399 -4.17 -15.22 21.32
C PRO A 399 -4.51 -15.70 19.91
N MET A 400 -3.54 -16.33 19.24
CA MET A 400 -3.69 -16.92 17.91
C MET A 400 -3.15 -18.35 17.95
N LEU A 401 -3.94 -19.25 18.54
CA LEU A 401 -3.55 -20.62 18.89
C LEU A 401 -4.37 -21.67 18.12
N ASP A 402 -3.78 -22.86 17.97
CA ASP A 402 -4.49 -24.03 17.44
C ASP A 402 -5.35 -24.65 18.54
N GLY A 403 -6.67 -24.61 18.36
CA GLY A 403 -7.67 -24.99 19.36
C GLY A 403 -8.24 -23.82 20.18
N GLU A 404 -9.32 -24.11 20.91
CA GLU A 404 -10.12 -23.14 21.68
C GLU A 404 -9.60 -23.05 23.13
N TRP A 405 -8.46 -22.40 23.32
CA TRP A 405 -7.81 -22.28 24.64
C TRP A 405 -8.18 -21.01 25.41
N PHE A 406 -8.68 -20.00 24.71
CA PHE A 406 -9.03 -18.69 25.26
C PHE A 406 -10.37 -18.23 24.67
N ALA A 407 -11.24 -17.66 25.50
CA ALA A 407 -12.56 -17.19 25.07
C ALA A 407 -12.48 -15.93 24.18
N ASP A 408 -11.36 -15.22 24.25
CA ASP A 408 -11.04 -14.00 23.53
C ASP A 408 -9.97 -14.22 22.44
N ASP A 409 -9.79 -15.46 21.98
CA ASP A 409 -8.90 -15.73 20.85
C ASP A 409 -9.37 -15.03 19.56
N ILE A 410 -8.45 -14.88 18.61
CA ILE A 410 -8.73 -14.16 17.35
C ILE A 410 -9.93 -14.72 16.57
N THR A 411 -10.16 -16.04 16.65
CA THR A 411 -11.25 -16.69 15.94
C THR A 411 -12.58 -16.37 16.61
N GLU A 412 -12.68 -16.51 17.93
CA GLU A 412 -13.90 -16.17 18.67
C GLU A 412 -14.23 -14.69 18.57
N ARG A 413 -13.22 -13.82 18.66
CA ARG A 413 -13.39 -12.38 18.42
C ARG A 413 -13.90 -12.10 17.02
N PHE A 414 -13.42 -12.83 16.00
CA PHE A 414 -13.94 -12.67 14.63
C PHE A 414 -15.38 -13.18 14.50
N ARG A 415 -15.71 -14.32 15.11
CA ARG A 415 -17.07 -14.86 15.12
C ARG A 415 -18.04 -13.87 15.78
N GLN A 416 -17.65 -13.25 16.89
CA GLN A 416 -18.42 -12.17 17.52
C GLN A 416 -18.55 -10.96 16.60
N PHE A 417 -17.46 -10.52 15.96
CA PHE A 417 -17.48 -9.40 15.01
C PHE A 417 -18.46 -9.66 13.85
N LEU A 418 -18.47 -10.87 13.31
CA LEU A 418 -19.37 -11.28 12.23
C LEU A 418 -20.83 -11.24 12.68
N ARG A 419 -21.14 -11.70 13.91
CA ARG A 419 -22.49 -11.60 14.48
C ARG A 419 -22.94 -10.16 14.70
N VAL A 420 -22.05 -9.29 15.19
CA VAL A 420 -22.37 -7.86 15.39
C VAL A 420 -22.63 -7.15 14.07
N THR A 421 -21.89 -7.50 13.01
CA THR A 421 -21.99 -6.82 11.70
C THR A 421 -23.08 -7.41 10.79
N PHE A 422 -23.32 -8.73 10.86
CA PHE A 422 -24.26 -9.44 10.00
C PHE A 422 -25.45 -10.12 10.69
N GLY A 423 -25.55 -10.03 12.01
CA GLY A 423 -26.62 -10.66 12.79
C GLY A 423 -26.43 -12.17 12.93
N GLU A 424 -27.22 -12.77 13.83
CA GLU A 424 -27.18 -14.21 14.09
C GLU A 424 -27.88 -15.02 13.00
N GLU A 425 -28.93 -14.47 12.37
CA GLU A 425 -29.83 -15.19 11.45
C GLU A 425 -29.09 -15.86 10.28
N HIS A 426 -28.09 -15.19 9.71
CA HIS A 426 -27.32 -15.67 8.56
C HIS A 426 -25.86 -16.01 8.90
N TYR A 427 -25.54 -16.21 10.18
CA TYR A 427 -24.16 -16.38 10.63
C TYR A 427 -23.43 -17.53 9.91
N GLU A 428 -24.00 -18.74 9.87
CA GLU A 428 -23.38 -19.92 9.24
C GLU A 428 -23.19 -19.76 7.73
N GLU A 429 -24.17 -19.14 7.04
CA GLU A 429 -24.07 -18.84 5.61
C GLU A 429 -22.93 -17.84 5.33
N ASN A 430 -22.81 -16.80 6.16
CA ASN A 430 -21.78 -15.80 6.02
C ASN A 430 -20.39 -16.38 6.31
N LEU A 431 -20.27 -17.23 7.33
CA LEU A 431 -19.02 -17.90 7.67
C LEU A 431 -18.58 -18.83 6.53
N THR A 432 -19.50 -19.64 6.01
CA THR A 432 -19.23 -20.53 4.86
C THR A 432 -18.75 -19.71 3.65
N PHE A 433 -19.41 -18.59 3.35
CA PHE A 433 -19.02 -17.72 2.24
C PHE A 433 -17.60 -17.14 2.41
N ILE A 434 -17.22 -16.77 3.63
CA ILE A 434 -15.86 -16.30 3.96
C ILE A 434 -14.85 -17.41 3.71
N GLU A 435 -15.10 -18.61 4.23
CA GLU A 435 -14.20 -19.75 4.15
C GLU A 435 -14.02 -20.26 2.71
N ASP A 436 -15.10 -20.27 1.92
CA ASP A 436 -15.07 -20.58 0.50
C ASP A 436 -14.20 -19.57 -0.27
N ALA A 437 -14.35 -18.27 0.02
CA ALA A 437 -13.60 -17.20 -0.65
C ALA A 437 -12.09 -17.26 -0.36
N ILE A 438 -11.69 -17.64 0.86
CA ILE A 438 -10.27 -17.79 1.26
C ILE A 438 -9.73 -19.21 1.08
N GLY A 439 -10.61 -20.16 0.74
CA GLY A 439 -10.31 -21.57 0.47
C GLY A 439 -9.91 -22.39 1.69
N LYS A 440 -10.31 -21.98 2.90
CA LYS A 440 -9.99 -22.66 4.17
C LYS A 440 -10.84 -22.15 5.33
N ASP A 441 -10.93 -22.97 6.37
CA ASP A 441 -11.48 -22.59 7.67
C ASP A 441 -10.81 -21.32 8.23
N ILE A 442 -11.61 -20.51 8.92
CA ILE A 442 -11.21 -19.21 9.43
C ILE A 442 -10.05 -19.28 10.43
N ARG A 443 -10.03 -20.27 11.34
CA ARG A 443 -8.94 -20.46 12.31
C ARG A 443 -7.66 -20.82 11.57
N ARG A 444 -7.75 -21.70 10.57
CA ARG A 444 -6.62 -22.06 9.71
C ARG A 444 -6.06 -20.87 8.93
N PHE A 445 -6.92 -19.96 8.46
CA PHE A 445 -6.49 -18.71 7.82
C PHE A 445 -5.70 -17.83 8.79
N PHE A 446 -6.21 -17.59 10.01
CA PHE A 446 -5.50 -16.78 10.99
C PHE A 446 -4.13 -17.37 11.34
N LEU A 447 -4.05 -18.69 11.56
CA LEU A 447 -2.82 -19.36 11.94
C LEU A 447 -1.74 -19.41 10.84
N ARG A 448 -2.14 -19.43 9.56
CA ARG A 448 -1.19 -19.69 8.45
C ARG A 448 -1.00 -18.54 7.48
N ASP A 449 -2.01 -17.71 7.29
CA ASP A 449 -2.08 -16.78 6.17
C ASP A 449 -2.17 -15.32 6.62
N PHE A 450 -2.95 -15.04 7.67
CA PHE A 450 -3.23 -13.66 8.12
C PHE A 450 -1.96 -12.84 8.33
N TYR A 451 -0.98 -13.38 9.08
CA TYR A 451 0.23 -12.62 9.37
C TYR A 451 1.05 -12.31 8.11
N ASN A 452 1.10 -13.25 7.15
CA ASN A 452 1.81 -13.04 5.89
C ASN A 452 1.10 -11.99 5.02
N ASP A 453 -0.24 -12.02 4.95
CA ASP A 453 -1.04 -10.98 4.30
C ASP A 453 -0.77 -9.61 4.95
N HIS A 454 -0.78 -9.54 6.28
CA HIS A 454 -0.52 -8.33 7.04
C HIS A 454 0.88 -7.75 6.76
N VAL A 455 1.93 -8.58 6.82
CA VAL A 455 3.30 -8.17 6.50
C VAL A 455 3.39 -7.63 5.07
N LYS A 456 2.70 -8.26 4.10
CA LYS A 456 2.65 -7.79 2.72
C LYS A 456 1.91 -6.46 2.57
N ARG A 457 0.71 -6.35 3.16
CA ARG A 457 -0.17 -5.17 3.13
C ARG A 457 0.54 -3.92 3.65
N TYR A 458 1.29 -4.07 4.73
CA TYR A 458 2.05 -2.98 5.35
C TYR A 458 3.49 -2.89 4.85
N LYS A 459 3.80 -3.40 3.65
CA LYS A 459 5.10 -3.26 2.96
C LYS A 459 6.28 -3.62 3.87
N LYS A 460 6.18 -4.77 4.56
CA LYS A 460 7.12 -5.30 5.56
C LYS A 460 7.33 -4.40 6.79
N ARG A 461 6.34 -3.58 7.15
CA ARG A 461 6.32 -2.76 8.37
C ARG A 461 5.00 -2.99 9.11
N PRO A 462 4.69 -4.23 9.52
CA PRO A 462 3.39 -4.55 10.09
C PRO A 462 3.14 -3.75 11.38
N ILE A 463 1.89 -3.35 11.58
CA ILE A 463 1.43 -2.68 12.80
C ILE A 463 0.90 -3.65 13.86
N TYR A 464 0.67 -4.92 13.49
CA TYR A 464 0.32 -5.99 14.41
C TYR A 464 1.53 -6.89 14.50
N TRP A 465 2.09 -7.05 15.69
CA TRP A 465 3.29 -7.86 15.89
C TRP A 465 2.90 -9.19 16.51
N LEU A 466 3.43 -10.26 15.93
CA LEU A 466 3.12 -11.61 16.34
C LEU A 466 4.24 -12.12 17.23
N PHE A 467 3.99 -12.16 18.54
CA PHE A 467 4.83 -12.95 19.44
C PHE A 467 4.61 -14.42 19.13
N SER A 468 5.67 -15.18 18.90
CA SER A 468 5.56 -16.57 18.44
C SER A 468 6.73 -17.40 18.92
N SER A 469 6.42 -18.48 19.64
CA SER A 469 7.41 -19.51 20.01
C SER A 469 8.07 -20.12 18.75
N PRO A 470 9.28 -20.71 18.86
CA PRO A 470 10.06 -21.15 17.70
C PRO A 470 9.33 -22.10 16.74
N LYS A 471 8.50 -23.02 17.24
CA LYS A 471 7.67 -23.94 16.42
C LYS A 471 6.24 -23.44 16.24
N GLY A 472 5.90 -22.28 16.81
CA GLY A 472 4.59 -21.66 16.70
C GLY A 472 3.52 -22.27 17.62
N THR A 473 3.91 -23.07 18.61
CA THR A 473 3.01 -23.69 19.60
C THR A 473 2.21 -22.63 20.37
N PHE A 474 2.88 -21.57 20.82
CA PHE A 474 2.26 -20.34 21.32
C PHE A 474 2.45 -19.21 20.31
N SER A 475 1.37 -18.48 20.03
CA SER A 475 1.41 -17.22 19.30
C SER A 475 0.33 -16.25 19.80
N ALA A 476 0.68 -14.96 19.88
CA ALA A 476 -0.23 -13.89 20.27
C ALA A 476 0.08 -12.60 19.50
N LEU A 477 -0.97 -11.91 19.03
CA LEU A 477 -0.84 -10.63 18.37
C LEU A 477 -0.92 -9.47 19.36
N ILE A 478 -0.13 -8.44 19.11
CA ILE A 478 -0.24 -7.13 19.76
C ILE A 478 -0.39 -6.03 18.71
N TYR A 479 -0.96 -4.88 19.08
CA TYR A 479 -0.97 -3.69 18.24
C TYR A 479 0.12 -2.70 18.66
N LEU A 480 0.97 -2.32 17.70
CA LEU A 480 2.12 -1.42 17.84
C LEU A 480 1.78 -0.12 18.57
N HIS A 481 0.72 0.57 18.16
CA HIS A 481 0.36 1.86 18.76
C HIS A 481 -0.08 1.72 20.21
N ARG A 482 -0.61 0.57 20.61
CA ARG A 482 -1.00 0.29 22.00
C ARG A 482 0.11 -0.36 22.83
N TYR A 483 1.31 -0.51 22.27
CA TYR A 483 2.44 -1.07 22.99
C TYR A 483 2.84 -0.18 24.17
N ARG A 484 3.09 -0.81 25.31
CA ARG A 484 3.59 -0.20 26.54
C ARG A 484 4.74 -1.04 27.11
N PRO A 485 5.56 -0.49 28.02
CA PRO A 485 6.69 -1.23 28.60
C PRO A 485 6.32 -2.55 29.28
N ASP A 486 5.07 -2.68 29.76
CA ASP A 486 4.53 -3.88 30.40
C ASP A 486 3.91 -4.90 29.41
N THR A 487 3.81 -4.59 28.11
CA THR A 487 3.14 -5.47 27.13
C THR A 487 3.77 -6.86 27.07
N VAL A 488 5.10 -6.99 27.14
CA VAL A 488 5.77 -8.31 27.13
C VAL A 488 5.43 -9.11 28.38
N SER A 489 5.26 -8.47 29.53
CA SER A 489 4.83 -9.12 30.78
C SER A 489 3.40 -9.64 30.68
N ILE A 490 2.51 -8.92 29.99
CA ILE A 490 1.15 -9.38 29.71
C ILE A 490 1.18 -10.61 28.81
N VAL A 491 1.93 -10.57 27.70
CA VAL A 491 2.11 -11.72 26.79
C VAL A 491 2.67 -12.94 27.52
N LEU A 492 3.64 -12.74 28.42
CA LEU A 492 4.17 -13.80 29.28
C LEU A 492 3.09 -14.40 30.20
N GLY A 493 2.15 -13.59 30.70
CA GLY A 493 0.98 -14.06 31.44
C GLY A 493 0.11 -15.01 30.62
N TYR A 494 -0.19 -14.66 29.36
CA TYR A 494 -0.94 -15.52 28.44
C TYR A 494 -0.19 -16.83 28.13
N LEU A 495 1.14 -16.79 27.97
CA LEU A 495 1.96 -17.99 27.80
C LEU A 495 1.82 -18.94 29.00
N ARG A 496 1.94 -18.40 30.22
CA ARG A 496 1.85 -19.19 31.46
C ARG A 496 0.47 -19.78 31.67
N ASP A 497 -0.59 -19.02 31.41
CA ASP A 497 -1.96 -19.55 31.45
C ASP A 497 -2.15 -20.67 30.42
N PHE A 498 -1.66 -20.47 29.19
CA PHE A 498 -1.71 -21.52 28.16
C PHE A 498 -0.94 -22.78 28.59
N ARG A 499 0.27 -22.64 29.14
CA ARG A 499 1.05 -23.78 29.69
C ARG A 499 0.27 -24.52 30.79
N ASN A 500 -0.38 -23.81 31.70
CA ASN A 500 -1.19 -24.43 32.76
C ASN A 500 -2.39 -25.22 32.19
N LYS A 501 -3.03 -24.71 31.14
CA LYS A 501 -4.10 -25.41 30.42
C LYS A 501 -3.58 -26.67 29.73
N LEU A 502 -2.42 -26.60 29.06
CA LEU A 502 -1.77 -27.76 28.45
C LEU A 502 -1.38 -28.82 29.49
N ASP A 503 -0.83 -28.41 30.64
CA ASP A 503 -0.45 -29.32 31.74
C ASP A 503 -1.69 -30.01 32.35
N SER A 504 -2.80 -29.28 32.49
CA SER A 504 -4.07 -29.85 32.94
C SER A 504 -4.63 -30.88 31.95
N HIS A 505 -4.55 -30.59 30.65
CA HIS A 505 -4.93 -31.53 29.59
C HIS A 505 -4.02 -32.76 29.54
N LEU A 506 -2.71 -32.56 29.73
CA LEU A 506 -1.73 -33.64 29.83
C LEU A 506 -2.08 -34.60 30.97
N LYS A 507 -2.33 -34.08 32.18
CA LYS A 507 -2.73 -34.88 33.35
C LYS A 507 -4.01 -35.67 33.10
N HIS A 508 -4.99 -35.07 32.41
CA HIS A 508 -6.22 -35.77 32.04
C HIS A 508 -5.95 -36.93 31.09
N LEU A 509 -5.15 -36.72 30.04
CA LEU A 509 -4.80 -37.79 29.10
C LEU A 509 -3.98 -38.90 29.75
N GLU A 510 -3.10 -38.56 30.70
CA GLU A 510 -2.36 -39.55 31.50
C GLU A 510 -3.32 -40.46 32.29
N GLN A 511 -4.38 -39.91 32.88
CA GLN A 511 -5.44 -40.70 33.53
C GLN A 511 -6.20 -41.59 32.53
N VAL A 512 -6.54 -41.08 31.34
CA VAL A 512 -7.22 -41.86 30.28
C VAL A 512 -6.33 -43.03 29.83
N SER A 513 -5.02 -42.83 29.72
CA SER A 513 -4.08 -43.86 29.25
C SER A 513 -3.99 -45.09 30.17
N ILE A 514 -4.21 -44.91 31.48
CA ILE A 514 -4.17 -45.96 32.50
C ILE A 514 -5.56 -46.46 32.93
N SER A 515 -6.64 -45.81 32.49
CA SER A 515 -8.01 -46.17 32.84
C SER A 515 -8.37 -47.58 32.37
N THR A 516 -9.03 -48.37 33.22
CA THR A 516 -9.53 -49.70 32.85
C THR A 516 -10.72 -49.65 31.89
N ASP A 517 -11.43 -48.52 31.87
CA ASP A 517 -12.68 -48.34 31.12
C ASP A 517 -12.43 -47.81 29.68
N ALA A 518 -11.23 -47.29 29.41
CA ALA A 518 -10.84 -46.79 28.09
C ALA A 518 -10.42 -47.92 27.13
N GLY A 519 -10.88 -47.85 25.88
CA GLY A 519 -10.52 -48.81 24.85
C GLY A 519 -9.05 -48.72 24.42
N GLN A 520 -8.48 -49.81 23.87
CA GLN A 520 -7.06 -49.84 23.46
C GLN A 520 -6.70 -48.76 22.42
N ALA A 521 -7.60 -48.44 21.49
CA ALA A 521 -7.41 -47.39 20.50
C ALA A 521 -7.36 -45.99 21.13
N GLU A 522 -8.21 -45.76 22.14
CA GLU A 522 -8.26 -44.51 22.90
C GLU A 522 -7.00 -44.31 23.73
N LYS A 523 -6.53 -45.35 24.42
CA LYS A 523 -5.23 -45.35 25.12
C LYS A 523 -4.08 -45.03 24.19
N THR A 524 -4.06 -45.64 23.01
CA THR A 524 -3.00 -45.40 22.00
C THR A 524 -3.02 -43.95 21.51
N ARG A 525 -4.20 -43.38 21.25
CA ARG A 525 -4.35 -41.97 20.88
C ARG A 525 -3.89 -41.04 22.00
N ALA A 526 -4.30 -41.31 23.24
CA ALA A 526 -3.89 -40.54 24.42
C ALA A 526 -2.37 -40.55 24.60
N LEU A 527 -1.70 -41.70 24.47
CA LEU A 527 -0.23 -41.80 24.56
C LEU A 527 0.49 -40.97 23.50
N LYS A 528 -0.02 -40.94 22.26
CA LYS A 528 0.55 -40.12 21.18
C LYS A 528 0.39 -38.62 21.46
N GLU A 529 -0.76 -38.23 21.99
CA GLU A 529 -1.07 -36.84 22.33
C GLU A 529 -0.25 -36.38 23.55
N ILE A 530 -0.06 -37.23 24.55
CA ILE A 530 0.85 -37.02 25.70
C ILE A 530 2.27 -36.71 25.23
N ASP A 531 2.82 -37.51 24.30
CA ASP A 531 4.18 -37.27 23.76
C ASP A 531 4.26 -35.91 23.04
N ASN A 532 3.21 -35.53 22.28
CA ASN A 532 3.15 -34.24 21.62
C ASN A 532 3.07 -33.08 22.62
N LEU A 533 2.20 -33.18 23.62
CA LEU A 533 2.04 -32.16 24.67
C LEU A 533 3.30 -31.98 25.50
N LYS A 534 4.02 -33.07 25.84
CA LYS A 534 5.32 -32.97 26.53
C LYS A 534 6.35 -32.21 25.72
N LYS A 535 6.39 -32.40 24.39
CA LYS A 535 7.28 -31.65 23.49
C LYS A 535 6.87 -30.18 23.37
N GLN A 536 5.57 -29.89 23.33
CA GLN A 536 5.04 -28.54 23.33
C GLN A 536 5.36 -27.82 24.63
N LEU A 537 5.09 -28.43 25.78
CA LEU A 537 5.42 -27.87 27.09
C LEU A 537 6.92 -27.56 27.19
N LEU A 538 7.80 -28.51 26.86
CA LEU A 538 9.24 -28.26 26.87
C LEU A 538 9.64 -27.05 26.00
N GLU A 539 9.09 -26.93 24.80
CA GLU A 539 9.33 -25.76 23.94
C GLU A 539 8.86 -24.45 24.58
N LEU A 540 7.69 -24.45 25.23
CA LEU A 540 7.14 -23.26 25.89
C LEU A 540 7.94 -22.90 27.14
N ASP A 541 8.50 -23.87 27.85
CA ASP A 541 9.41 -23.67 28.98
C ASP A 541 10.69 -22.98 28.52
N ASP A 542 11.32 -23.50 27.46
CA ASP A 542 12.52 -22.90 26.85
C ASP A 542 12.21 -21.48 26.35
N TYR A 543 11.09 -21.29 25.65
CA TYR A 543 10.67 -19.98 25.14
C TYR A 543 10.38 -18.97 26.27
N GLU A 544 9.77 -19.42 27.37
CA GLU A 544 9.59 -18.60 28.57
C GLU A 544 10.94 -18.18 29.16
N HIS A 545 11.80 -19.16 29.46
CA HIS A 545 13.05 -18.96 30.18
C HIS A 545 14.07 -18.13 29.39
N ASP A 546 14.28 -18.48 28.12
CA ASP A 546 15.35 -17.92 27.30
C ASP A 546 14.96 -16.63 26.59
N THR A 547 13.65 -16.41 26.36
CA THR A 547 13.17 -15.29 25.51
C THR A 547 12.21 -14.36 26.25
N LEU A 548 11.01 -14.83 26.63
CA LEU A 548 9.96 -13.91 27.11
C LEU A 548 10.21 -13.37 28.52
N TYR A 549 10.67 -14.18 29.47
CA TYR A 549 10.94 -13.73 30.84
C TYR A 549 12.07 -12.68 30.93
N PRO A 550 13.21 -12.85 30.24
CA PRO A 550 14.23 -11.80 30.15
C PRO A 550 13.69 -10.49 29.57
N LEU A 551 12.93 -10.55 28.47
CA LEU A 551 12.37 -9.36 27.83
C LEU A 551 11.30 -8.67 28.68
N ALA A 552 10.45 -9.44 29.36
CA ALA A 552 9.46 -8.92 30.32
C ALA A 552 10.13 -8.18 31.48
N THR A 553 11.29 -8.68 31.93
CA THR A 553 12.10 -8.03 32.97
C THR A 553 12.77 -6.75 32.48
N GLN A 554 13.23 -6.74 31.21
CA GLN A 554 13.86 -5.56 30.60
C GLN A 554 12.88 -4.40 30.37
N GLN A 555 11.58 -4.68 30.18
CA GLN A 555 10.55 -3.68 29.88
C GLN A 555 10.95 -2.75 28.73
N ILE A 556 11.36 -3.35 27.60
CA ILE A 556 11.83 -2.61 26.43
C ILE A 556 10.83 -1.53 26.04
N THR A 557 11.33 -0.30 25.86
CA THR A 557 10.55 0.82 25.33
C THR A 557 10.72 0.94 23.82
N ILE A 558 9.67 1.42 23.15
CA ILE A 558 9.69 1.73 21.73
C ILE A 558 9.25 3.18 21.52
N ASP A 559 9.69 3.77 20.41
CA ASP A 559 9.24 5.08 19.96
C ASP A 559 8.70 4.94 18.53
N LEU A 560 7.41 5.21 18.31
CA LEU A 560 6.81 5.15 16.98
C LEU A 560 7.55 6.00 15.93
N ASP A 561 8.21 7.09 16.33
CA ASP A 561 9.02 7.90 15.41
C ASP A 561 10.21 7.13 14.81
N ASP A 562 10.76 6.15 15.53
CA ASP A 562 11.82 5.27 15.03
C ASP A 562 11.30 4.34 13.92
N GLY A 563 9.98 4.17 13.82
CA GLY A 563 9.33 3.31 12.82
C GLY A 563 9.48 1.82 13.11
N VAL A 564 8.88 0.99 12.26
CA VAL A 564 8.83 -0.45 12.51
C VAL A 564 10.21 -1.09 12.35
N LYS A 565 10.99 -0.63 11.37
CA LYS A 565 12.33 -1.17 11.08
C LYS A 565 13.29 -1.09 12.27
N ALA A 566 13.21 -0.05 13.09
CA ALA A 566 14.08 0.12 14.24
C ALA A 566 13.49 -0.50 15.52
N ASN A 567 12.17 -0.52 15.68
CA ASN A 567 11.54 -1.05 16.89
C ASN A 567 11.34 -2.57 16.87
N TYR A 568 10.98 -3.15 15.73
CA TYR A 568 10.70 -4.59 15.62
C TYR A 568 11.91 -5.46 16.02
N PRO A 569 13.16 -5.15 15.60
CA PRO A 569 14.32 -5.99 15.94
C PRO A 569 14.68 -5.98 17.43
N LYS A 570 14.19 -5.01 18.22
CA LYS A 570 14.45 -4.94 19.66
C LYS A 570 13.94 -6.18 20.41
N PHE A 571 13.00 -6.93 19.84
CA PHE A 571 12.38 -8.11 20.45
C PHE A 571 12.99 -9.45 19.99
N GLY A 572 13.91 -9.44 19.01
CA GLY A 572 14.62 -10.63 18.56
C GLY A 572 13.71 -11.83 18.28
N SER A 573 14.07 -12.98 18.86
CA SER A 573 13.35 -14.27 18.70
C SER A 573 11.97 -14.31 19.35
N ALA A 574 11.54 -13.29 20.09
CA ALA A 574 10.20 -13.23 20.65
C ALA A 574 9.13 -12.98 19.58
N LEU A 575 9.50 -12.27 18.51
CA LEU A 575 8.60 -11.96 17.39
C LEU A 575 8.83 -12.90 16.21
N LYS A 576 7.76 -13.12 15.44
CA LYS A 576 7.81 -13.92 14.22
C LYS A 576 8.72 -13.29 13.17
N ARG A 577 9.86 -13.92 12.89
CA ARG A 577 10.85 -13.50 11.88
C ARG A 577 10.23 -12.91 10.60
N ILE A 578 10.69 -11.73 10.18
CA ILE A 578 10.30 -11.08 8.92
C ILE A 578 11.54 -10.86 8.05
N VAL A 579 11.59 -11.53 6.91
CA VAL A 579 12.71 -11.43 5.97
C VAL A 579 12.90 -9.98 5.49
N GLY A 580 14.02 -9.38 5.89
CA GLY A 580 14.40 -8.00 5.57
C GLY A 580 14.10 -6.97 6.68
N LEU A 581 13.60 -7.40 7.85
CA LEU A 581 13.59 -6.58 9.07
C LEU A 581 14.64 -7.02 10.09
N ASP A 582 15.03 -8.30 10.08
CA ASP A 582 15.95 -8.86 11.08
C ASP A 582 17.45 -8.62 10.77
N ALA A 583 17.77 -7.82 9.76
CA ALA A 583 19.14 -7.46 9.47
C ALA A 583 19.51 -6.21 10.29
N LYS A 584 20.42 -6.38 11.24
CA LYS A 584 21.54 -5.45 11.29
C LYS A 584 22.16 -5.55 9.90
N ASP A 585 22.01 -4.50 9.09
CA ASP A 585 22.91 -4.32 7.97
C ASP A 585 24.29 -4.15 8.62
N ASP A 586 25.00 -5.28 8.79
CA ASP A 586 26.42 -5.28 9.07
C ASP A 586 27.11 -4.76 7.80
N ASP A 587 27.83 -3.65 7.99
CA ASP A 587 28.72 -2.88 7.11
C ASP A 587 28.14 -1.77 6.22
#